data_AF-A0A521PJM4-F1
#
_entry.id   AF-A0A521PJM4-F1
#
_cell.length_a   1.000
_cell.length_b   1.000
_cell.length_c   1.000
_cell.angle_alpha   90.00
_cell.angle_beta   90.00
_cell.angle_gamma   90.00
#
_symmetry.space_group_name_H-M   'P 1'
#
loop_
_entity.id
_entity.type
_entity.pdbx_description
1 polymer ?
#
loop_
_entity_poly.entity_id
_entity_poly.type
_entity_poly.pdbx_seq_one_letter_code
_entity_poly.pdbx_strand_id
1 'polypeptide(L)'
;MTGSIRAEMLTMVFDCLMNPAGPYQLNLVRTERMNHDGFGTPNDVFDRFFWIVRDVCREQAADGWTPETDAAWTARIESLLAGSR
;
A
#
# COMPACT_ATOMS: atom_id res chain seq x y z
N MET A 1 -15.11 8.09 10.17
CA MET A 1 -14.78 7.93 8.74
C MET A 1 -16.01 7.46 7.98
N THR A 2 -16.28 8.04 6.81
CA THR A 2 -17.37 7.61 5.91
C THR A 2 -16.93 6.43 5.03
N GLY A 3 -17.85 5.85 4.25
CA GLY A 3 -17.50 4.87 3.22
C GLY A 3 -16.62 5.45 2.12
N SER A 4 -16.84 6.70 1.72
CA SER A 4 -16.08 7.37 0.66
C SER A 4 -14.61 7.54 0.99
N ILE A 5 -14.28 7.96 2.22
CA ILE A 5 -12.89 8.12 2.68
C ILE A 5 -12.14 6.78 2.61
N ARG A 6 -12.79 5.69 3.04
CA ARG A 6 -12.17 4.35 3.00
C ARG A 6 -11.92 3.87 1.56
N ALA A 7 -12.85 4.17 0.64
CA ALA A 7 -12.68 3.84 -0.76
C ALA A 7 -11.51 4.63 -1.38
N GLU A 8 -11.42 5.92 -1.10
CA GLU A 8 -10.32 6.78 -1.56
C GLU A 8 -8.96 6.30 -1.02
N MET A 9 -8.87 5.97 0.27
CA MET A 9 -7.65 5.40 0.86
C MET A 9 -7.21 4.11 0.15
N LEU A 10 -8.17 3.22 -0.16
CA LEU A 10 -7.88 1.99 -0.87
C LEU A 10 -7.41 2.26 -2.31
N THR A 11 -8.06 3.19 -3.03
CA THR A 11 -7.64 3.61 -4.38
C THR A 11 -6.21 4.14 -4.37
N MET A 12 -5.86 5.00 -3.42
CA MET A 12 -4.50 5.53 -3.30
C MET A 12 -3.44 4.44 -3.08
N VAL A 13 -3.76 3.39 -2.32
CA VAL A 13 -2.86 2.24 -2.16
C VAL A 13 -2.64 1.54 -3.50
N PHE A 14 -3.69 1.26 -4.26
CA PHE A 14 -3.54 0.68 -5.60
C PHE A 14 -2.73 1.57 -6.52
N ASP A 15 -2.95 2.89 -6.52
CA ASP A 15 -2.16 3.83 -7.32
C ASP A 15 -0.67 3.81 -6.93
N CYS A 16 -0.36 3.71 -5.63
CA CYS A 16 1.01 3.59 -5.16
C CYS A 16 1.68 2.28 -5.60
N LEU A 17 0.93 1.18 -5.64
CA LEU A 17 1.45 -0.13 -6.03
C LEU A 17 1.59 -0.27 -7.55
N MET A 18 0.58 0.16 -8.32
CA MET A 18 0.48 -0.07 -9.75
C MET A 18 1.22 0.97 -10.60
N ASN A 19 1.42 2.18 -10.08
CA ASN A 19 2.20 3.20 -10.77
C ASN A 19 3.64 3.21 -10.22
N PRO A 20 4.64 2.80 -11.03
CA PRO A 20 6.01 2.59 -10.54
C PRO A 20 6.63 3.87 -10.00
N ALA A 21 6.77 3.91 -8.67
CA ALA A 21 7.60 4.76 -7.81
C ALA A 21 8.17 6.06 -8.41
N GLY A 22 7.30 6.91 -8.96
CA GLY A 22 7.66 8.30 -9.18
C GLY A 22 7.92 9.00 -7.85
N PRO A 23 8.64 10.14 -7.85
CA PRO A 23 8.84 10.93 -6.63
C PRO A 23 7.52 11.33 -5.96
N TYR A 24 6.42 11.41 -6.73
CA TYR A 24 5.08 11.67 -6.22
C TYR A 24 4.61 10.58 -5.24
N GLN A 25 4.61 9.31 -5.63
CA GLN A 25 4.11 8.21 -4.80
C GLN A 25 4.94 8.04 -3.52
N LEU A 26 6.26 8.20 -3.62
CA LEU A 26 7.14 8.13 -2.45
C LEU A 26 6.83 9.25 -1.44
N ASN A 27 6.69 10.48 -1.94
CA ASN A 27 6.35 11.63 -1.11
C ASN A 27 4.94 11.52 -0.52
N LEU A 28 3.99 10.97 -1.28
CA LEU A 28 2.63 10.72 -0.80
C LEU A 28 2.65 9.75 0.37
N VAL A 29 3.26 8.58 0.21
CA VAL A 29 3.36 7.57 1.29
C VAL A 29 4.08 8.13 2.52
N ARG A 30 5.16 8.89 2.31
CA ARG A 30 5.88 9.55 3.41
C ARG A 30 5.00 10.57 4.15
N THR A 31 4.28 11.41 3.41
CA THR A 31 3.40 12.45 3.99
C THR A 31 2.24 11.81 4.73
N GLU A 32 1.59 10.83 4.13
CA GLU A 32 0.45 10.14 4.74
C GLU A 32 0.86 9.36 5.98
N ARG A 33 2.04 8.75 6.00
CA ARG A 33 2.58 8.13 7.21
C ARG A 33 2.68 9.12 8.37
N MET A 34 3.24 10.31 8.12
CA MET A 34 3.32 11.38 9.12
C MET A 34 1.95 11.88 9.59
N ASN A 35 1.00 12.03 8.65
CA ASN A 35 -0.37 12.43 8.98
C ASN A 35 -1.04 11.40 9.90
N HIS A 36 -0.90 10.12 9.58
CA HIS A 36 -1.50 9.01 10.32
C HIS A 36 -0.88 8.84 11.71
N ASP A 37 0.43 9.05 11.85
CA ASP A 37 1.09 9.13 13.17
C ASP A 37 0.50 10.27 14.01
N GLY A 38 0.28 11.44 13.41
CA GLY A 38 -0.43 12.56 14.05
C GLY A 38 -1.88 12.26 14.45
N PHE A 39 -2.52 11.28 13.81
CA PHE A 39 -3.85 10.78 14.18
C PHE A 39 -3.80 9.58 15.15
N GLY A 40 -2.61 9.16 15.60
CA GLY A 40 -2.42 8.07 16.54
C GLY A 40 -2.34 6.68 15.92
N THR A 41 -2.08 6.58 14.62
CA THR A 41 -1.80 5.30 13.93
C THR A 41 -0.30 5.10 13.84
N PRO A 42 0.28 4.12 14.55
CA PRO A 42 1.70 3.83 14.49
C PRO A 42 2.19 3.50 13.07
N ASN A 43 3.44 3.87 12.78
CA ASN A 43 4.06 3.68 11.45
C ASN A 43 4.06 2.22 10.98
N ASP A 44 4.26 1.26 11.89
CA ASP A 44 4.21 -0.17 11.58
C ASP A 44 2.80 -0.63 11.21
N VAL A 45 1.77 -0.07 11.86
CA VAL A 45 0.36 -0.31 11.50
C VAL A 45 0.04 0.29 10.13
N PHE A 46 0.53 1.50 9.84
CA PHE A 46 0.39 2.12 8.52
C PHE A 46 1.05 1.28 7.42
N ASP A 47 2.32 0.88 7.61
CA ASP A 47 3.07 0.06 6.66
C ASP A 47 2.41 -1.33 6.46
N ARG A 48 1.82 -1.90 7.51
CA ARG A 48 1.12 -3.19 7.45
C ARG A 48 -0.08 -3.18 6.50
N PHE A 49 -0.71 -2.02 6.27
CA PHE A 49 -1.89 -1.93 5.40
C PHE A 49 -1.61 -2.37 3.95
N PHE A 50 -0.43 -2.04 3.40
CA PHE A 50 -0.04 -2.49 2.06
C PHE A 50 0.03 -4.02 1.93
N TRP A 51 0.51 -4.69 2.98
CA TRP A 51 0.57 -6.15 3.05
C TRP A 51 -0.81 -6.77 3.17
N ILE A 52 -1.70 -6.16 3.95
CA ILE A 52 -3.10 -6.61 4.05
C ILE A 52 -3.79 -6.52 2.69
N VAL A 53 -3.57 -5.43 1.93
CA VAL A 53 -4.13 -5.29 0.57
C VAL A 53 -3.60 -6.39 -0.36
N ARG A 54 -2.29 -6.68 -0.35
CA ARG A 54 -1.73 -7.82 -1.11
C ARG A 54 -2.41 -9.13 -0.73
N ASP A 55 -2.49 -9.44 0.56
CA ASP A 55 -2.99 -10.72 1.05
C ASP A 55 -4.48 -10.91 0.69
N VAL A 56 -5.28 -9.85 0.80
CA VAL A 56 -6.68 -9.86 0.35
C VAL A 56 -6.76 -10.03 -1.17
N CYS A 57 -5.96 -9.30 -1.96
CA CYS A 57 -5.95 -9.48 -3.42
C CYS A 57 -5.55 -10.90 -3.83
N ARG A 58 -4.57 -11.50 -3.16
CA ARG A 58 -4.18 -12.90 -3.34
C ARG A 58 -5.34 -13.85 -3.07
N GLU A 59 -6.05 -13.66 -1.96
CA GLU A 59 -7.20 -14.47 -1.60
C GLU A 59 -8.35 -14.33 -2.61
N GLN A 60 -8.62 -13.12 -3.09
CA GLN A 60 -9.70 -12.87 -4.06
C GLN A 60 -9.37 -13.36 -5.47
N ALA A 61 -8.10 -13.29 -5.88
CA ALA A 61 -7.66 -13.77 -7.19
C ALA A 61 -7.59 -15.31 -7.26
N ALA A 62 -7.53 -16.00 -6.11
CA ALA A 62 -7.45 -17.45 -6.00
C ALA A 62 -6.39 -18.05 -6.96
N ASP A 63 -6.78 -18.96 -7.84
CA ASP A 63 -5.88 -19.60 -8.82
C ASP A 63 -5.27 -18.61 -9.83
N GLY A 64 -5.84 -17.41 -9.94
CA GLY A 64 -5.30 -16.32 -10.76
C GLY A 64 -4.09 -15.61 -10.14
N TRP A 65 -3.80 -15.84 -8.85
CA TRP A 65 -2.60 -15.30 -8.21
C TRP A 65 -1.41 -16.24 -8.42
N THR A 66 -0.62 -15.94 -9.45
CA THR A 66 0.54 -16.76 -9.80
C THR A 66 1.75 -16.48 -8.90
N PRO A 67 2.74 -17.39 -8.84
CA PRO A 67 4.01 -17.13 -8.15
C PRO A 67 4.72 -15.85 -8.64
N GLU A 68 4.62 -15.54 -9.94
CA GLU A 68 5.18 -14.32 -10.52
C GLU A 68 4.45 -13.07 -10.02
N THR A 69 3.12 -13.14 -9.88
CA THR A 69 2.31 -12.06 -9.32
C THR A 69 2.69 -11.81 -7.87
N ASP A 70 2.86 -12.88 -7.10
CA ASP A 70 3.28 -12.81 -5.70
C ASP A 70 4.62 -12.12 -5.51
N ALA A 71 5.62 -12.53 -6.29
CA ALA A 71 6.95 -11.96 -6.27
C ALA A 71 6.94 -10.49 -6.70
N ALA A 72 6.20 -10.14 -7.76
CA ALA A 72 6.11 -8.76 -8.25
C ALA A 72 5.50 -7.82 -7.21
N TRP A 73 4.40 -8.23 -6.57
CA TRP A 73 3.76 -7.45 -5.51
C TRP A 73 4.65 -7.31 -4.28
N THR A 74 5.30 -8.38 -3.85
CA THR A 74 6.20 -8.38 -2.69
C THR A 74 7.36 -7.40 -2.92
N ALA A 75 8.07 -7.54 -4.04
CA ALA A 75 9.17 -6.64 -4.40
C ALA A 75 8.71 -5.19 -4.52
N ARG A 76 7.50 -4.95 -5.04
CA ARG A 76 6.93 -3.60 -5.17
C ARG A 76 6.67 -2.96 -3.81
N ILE A 77 6.07 -3.69 -2.87
CA ILE A 77 5.78 -3.19 -1.52
C ILE A 77 7.08 -2.92 -0.77
N GLU A 78 8.05 -3.84 -0.83
CA GLU A 78 9.35 -3.65 -0.20
C GLU A 78 10.06 -2.40 -0.73
N SER A 79 10.10 -2.22 -2.05
CA SER A 79 10.68 -1.04 -2.69
C SER A 79 9.97 0.26 -2.28
N LEU A 80 8.63 0.26 -2.26
CA LEU A 80 7.83 1.43 -1.87
C LEU A 80 8.07 1.82 -0.41
N LEU A 81 8.05 0.84 0.50
CA LEU A 81 8.23 1.09 1.92
C LEU A 81 9.68 1.51 2.23
N ALA A 82 10.67 0.89 1.59
CA ALA A 82 12.07 1.29 1.75
C ALA A 82 12.32 2.71 1.23
N GLY A 83 11.76 3.07 0.06
CA GLY A 83 11.96 4.38 -0.57
C GLY A 83 11.12 5.52 0.02
N SER A 84 10.17 5.23 0.91
CA SER A 84 9.29 6.23 1.54
C SER A 84 9.59 6.48 3.02
N ARG A 85 10.64 5.86 3.58
CA ARG A 85 11.11 6.13 4.94
C ARG A 85 11.68 7.53 5.08
#